data_AF-A0A1J5DF79-F1
#
_entry.id   AF-A0A1J5DF79-F1
#
_cell.length_a   1.000
_cell.length_b   1.000
_cell.length_c   1.000
_cell.angle_alpha   90.00
_cell.angle_beta   90.00
_cell.angle_gamma   90.00
#
_symmetry.space_group_name_H-M   'P 1'
#
loop_
_entity.id
_entity.type
_entity.pdbx_description
1 polymer ?
#
loop_
_entity_poly.entity_id
_entity_poly.type
_entity_poly.pdbx_seq_one_letter_code
_entity_poly.pdbx_strand_id
1 'polypeptide(L)' 'MHNGALGTLEEVIDFYDRGGGDDPEKSPMLRPLGLSREEKKSLREFLATGLSGKMPEFRSPAVP' A
#
# COMPACT_ATOMS: atom_id res chain seq x y z
N MET A 1 7.43 0.32 -3.62
CA MET A 1 7.45 0.30 -5.09
C MET A 1 7.18 1.69 -5.62
N HIS A 2 8.21 2.52 -5.79
CA HIS A 2 8.05 3.87 -6.33
C HIS A 2 7.80 3.87 -7.85
N ASN A 3 7.92 2.71 -8.49
CA ASN A 3 7.87 2.49 -9.93
C ASN A 3 6.54 1.91 -10.43
N GLY A 4 5.53 1.77 -9.56
CA GLY A 4 4.23 1.20 -9.95
C GLY A 4 4.25 -0.30 -10.28
N ALA A 5 5.24 -1.05 -9.79
CA ALA A 5 5.38 -2.48 -10.10
C ALA A 5 4.28 -3.41 -9.56
N LEU A 6 3.41 -2.92 -8.65
CA LEU A 6 2.28 -3.67 -8.09
C LEU A 6 1.01 -2.90 -8.45
N GLY A 7 0.04 -3.59 -9.04
CA GLY A 7 -1.17 -3.01 -9.61
C GLY A 7 -2.33 -2.92 -8.62
N THR A 8 -2.28 -3.66 -7.52
CA THR A 8 -3.36 -3.70 -6.52
C THR A 8 -2.86 -3.50 -5.09
N LEU A 9 -3.75 -3.08 -4.21
CA LEU A 9 -3.44 -2.93 -2.78
C LEU A 9 -3.17 -4.30 -2.13
N GLU A 10 -3.87 -5.34 -2.58
CA GLU A 10 -3.66 -6.73 -2.16
C GLU A 10 -2.24 -7.20 -2.46
N GLU A 11 -1.73 -6.93 -3.67
CA GLU A 11 -0.34 -7.29 -4.03
C GLU A 11 0.70 -6.59 -3.14
N VAL A 12 0.43 -5.34 -2.74
CA VAL A 12 1.29 -4.60 -1.80
C VAL A 12 1.23 -5.25 -0.41
N ILE A 13 0.05 -5.61 0.07
CA ILE A 13 -0.12 -6.30 1.36
C ILE A 13 0.63 -7.64 1.34
N ASP A 14 0.45 -8.43 0.29
CA ASP A 14 1.12 -9.73 0.13
C ASP A 14 2.63 -9.60 -0.03
N PHE A 15 3.12 -8.50 -0.60
CA PHE A 15 4.55 -8.20 -0.66
C PHE A 15 5.16 -7.98 0.72
N TYR A 16 4.50 -7.22 1.59
CA TYR A 16 5.01 -6.98 2.94
C TYR A 16 4.77 -8.17 3.86
N ASP A 17 3.68 -8.92 3.68
CA ASP A 17 3.40 -10.13 4.46
C ASP A 17 4.47 -11.21 4.29
N ARG A 18 5.07 -11.34 3.09
CA ARG A 18 6.22 -12.23 2.85
C ARG A 18 7.57 -11.66 3.30
N GLY A 19 7.59 -10.51 3.99
CA GLY A 19 8.80 -9.85 4.47
C GLY A 19 9.46 -8.92 3.45
N GLY A 20 8.73 -8.51 2.42
CA GLY A 20 9.24 -7.69 1.33
C GLY A 20 9.91 -8.50 0.23
N GLY A 21 10.52 -7.80 -0.72
CA GLY A 21 11.29 -8.38 -1.81
C GLY A 21 12.73 -8.69 -1.38
N ASP A 22 13.53 -9.16 -2.33
CA ASP A 22 14.97 -9.25 -2.16
C ASP A 22 15.62 -7.97 -2.68
N ASP A 23 16.10 -7.18 -1.72
CA ASP A 23 16.83 -5.95 -1.97
C ASP A 23 18.06 -5.93 -1.06
N PRO A 24 19.27 -5.66 -1.58
CA PRO A 24 20.49 -5.58 -0.77
C PRO A 24 20.42 -4.56 0.37
N GLU A 25 19.64 -3.49 0.22
CA GLU A 25 19.46 -2.43 1.21
C GLU A 25 18.23 -2.66 2.11
N LYS A 26 17.57 -3.82 1.99
CA LYS A 26 16.43 -4.18 2.82
C LYS A 26 16.82 -4.19 4.30
N SER A 27 16.04 -3.47 5.11
CA SER A 27 16.16 -3.55 6.57
C SER A 27 15.92 -4.97 7.07
N PRO A 28 16.74 -5.50 8.01
CA PRO A 28 16.55 -6.83 8.60
C PRO A 28 15.25 -6.95 9.43
N MET A 29 14.60 -5.83 9.74
CA MET A 29 13.29 -5.82 10.41
C MET A 29 12.15 -6.24 9.49
N LEU A 30 12.33 -6.15 8.16
CA LEU A 30 11.34 -6.62 7.19
C LEU A 30 11.46 -8.14 7.07
N ARG A 31 10.56 -8.82 7.77
CA ARG A 31 10.47 -10.28 7.86
C ARG A 31 9.02 -10.73 7.64
N PRO A 32 8.78 -11.99 7.26
CA PRO A 32 7.42 -12.49 7.08
C PRO A 32 6.53 -12.21 8.30
N LEU A 33 5.33 -11.70 8.05
CA LEU A 33 4.36 -11.34 9.08
C LEU A 33 3.43 -12.52 9.39
N GLY A 34 3.09 -13.33 8.37
CA GLY A 34 2.27 -14.52 8.54
C GLY A 34 0.78 -14.19 8.77
N LEU A 35 0.29 -13.13 8.13
CA LEU A 35 -1.08 -12.68 8.26
C LEU A 35 -2.06 -13.71 7.70
N SER A 36 -3.11 -13.98 8.46
CA SER A 36 -4.26 -14.75 7.99
C SER A 36 -5.00 -14.02 6.86
N ARG A 37 -5.87 -14.75 6.16
CA ARG A 37 -6.69 -14.19 5.08
C ARG A 37 -7.61 -13.07 5.62
N GLU A 38 -8.17 -13.27 6.80
CA GLU A 38 -9.05 -12.33 7.48
C GLU A 38 -8.30 -11.06 7.89
N GLU A 39 -7.07 -11.18 8.41
CA GLU A 39 -6.23 -10.02 8.75
C GLU A 39 -5.84 -9.22 7.51
N LYS A 40 -5.44 -9.88 6.41
CA LYS A 40 -5.14 -9.19 5.14
C LYS A 40 -6.35 -8.45 4.60
N LYS A 41 -7.53 -9.08 4.66
CA LYS A 41 -8.79 -8.44 4.25
C LYS A 41 -9.09 -7.21 5.10
N SER A 42 -8.93 -7.33 6.42
CA SER A 42 -9.18 -6.24 7.37
C SER A 42 -8.20 -5.08 7.16
N LEU A 43 -6.92 -5.37 6.94
CA LEU A 43 -5.91 -4.37 6.61
C LEU A 43 -6.24 -3.66 5.30
N ARG A 44 -6.63 -4.39 4.26
CA ARG A 44 -7.06 -3.80 2.99
C ARG A 44 -8.24 -2.84 3.19
N GLU A 45 -9.26 -3.25 3.93
CA GLU A 45 -10.44 -2.41 4.20
C GLU A 45 -10.05 -1.14 4.98
N PHE A 46 -9.21 -1.26 6.00
CA PHE A 46 -8.68 -0.12 6.73
C PHE A 46 -7.94 0.86 5.81
N LEU A 47 -7.04 0.38 4.95
CA LEU A 47 -6.27 1.21 4.04
C LEU A 47 -7.14 1.86 2.94
N ALA A 48 -8.04 1.07 2.33
CA ALA A 48 -8.84 1.53 1.20
C ALA A 48 -10.00 2.46 1.61
N THR A 49 -10.56 2.27 2.80
CA THR A 49 -11.75 3.01 3.25
C THR A 49 -11.48 3.89 4.46
N GLY A 50 -10.69 3.40 5.42
CA GLY A 50 -10.37 4.12 6.66
C GLY A 50 -9.36 5.26 6.48
N LEU A 51 -8.47 5.18 5.48
CA LEU A 51 -7.46 6.20 5.20
C LEU A 51 -7.76 7.05 3.95
N SER A 52 -8.85 6.75 3.25
CA SER A 52 -9.27 7.52 2.07
C SER A 52 -10.06 8.75 2.50
N GLY A 53 -9.69 9.92 1.97
CA GLY A 53 -10.32 11.20 2.27
C GLY A 53 -11.10 11.78 1.09
N LYS A 54 -11.94 12.79 1.37
CA LYS A 54 -12.55 13.60 0.30
C LYS A 54 -11.45 14.41 -0.39
N MET A 55 -11.36 14.30 -1.71
CA MET A 55 -10.46 15.17 -2.47
C MET A 55 -10.90 16.63 -2.32
N PRO A 56 -9.96 17.57 -2.11
CA PRO A 56 -10.28 18.98 -2.05
C PRO A 56 -10.86 19.43 -3.40
N GLU A 57 -11.78 20.40 -3.36
CA GLU A 57 -12.26 21.02 -4.58
C GLU A 57 -11.09 21.75 -5.25
N PHE A 58 -10.74 21.31 -6.46
CA PHE A 58 -9.73 21.97 -7.28
C PHE A 58 -10.40 22.91 -8.28
N ARG A 59 -10.01 24.19 -8.26
CA ARG A 59 -10.40 25.16 -9.28
C ARG A 59 -9.18 25.49 -10.13
N SER A 60 -9.26 25.19 -11.42
CA SER A 60 -8.21 25.56 -12.36
C SER A 60 -8.03 27.08 -12.39
N PRO A 61 -6.80 27.60 -12.40
CA PRO A 61 -6.56 29.03 -12.53
C PRO A 61 -7.04 29.55 -13.89
N ALA A 62 -7.45 30.82 -13.94
CA ALA A 62 -7.70 31.49 -15.20
C ALA A 62 -6.37 31.63 -15.98
N VAL A 63 -6.39 31.26 -17.27
CA VAL A 63 -5.29 31.56 -18.18
C VAL A 63 -5.25 33.07 -18.46
N PRO A 64 -4.05 33.68 -18.65
CA PRO A 64 -3.90 35.07 -19.04
C PRO A 64 -4.65 35.44 -20.32
#